data_AF-A0A3D1XSJ9-F1
#
_entry.id   AF-A0A3D1XSJ9-F1
#
_cell.length_a   1.000
_cell.length_b   1.000
_cell.length_c   1.000
_cell.angle_alpha   90.00
_cell.angle_beta   90.00
_cell.angle_gamma   90.00
#
_symmetry.space_group_name_H-M   'P 1'
#
loop_
_entity.id
_entity.type
_entity.pdbx_description
1 polymer ?
#
loop_
_entity_poly.entity_id
_entity_poly.type
_entity_poly.pdbx_seq_one_letter_code
_entity_poly.pdbx_strand_id
1 'polypeptide(L)'
;MEDYFVTIERFVLSLKESGFALSATDYDLIEQWENRGVSAQVVCRGIETGFIEFERTNPRQPMRVSLSYLKVFVEEEIERG
;
A
#
# COMPACT_ATOMS: atom_id res chain seq x y z
N MET A 1 16.62 -5.37 2.68
CA MET A 1 15.84 -5.94 1.57
C MET A 1 14.66 -6.74 2.14
N GLU A 2 14.86 -7.80 2.93
CA GLU A 2 13.73 -8.51 3.60
C GLU A 2 12.86 -7.61 4.48
N ASP A 3 13.47 -6.70 5.26
CA ASP A 3 12.71 -5.81 6.15
C ASP A 3 11.73 -4.88 5.42
N TYR A 4 12.02 -4.48 4.17
CA TYR A 4 11.18 -3.55 3.43
C TYR A 4 9.87 -4.20 3.01
N PHE A 5 9.96 -5.31 2.28
CA PHE A 5 8.81 -6.07 1.82
C PHE A 5 7.97 -6.59 2.99
N VAL A 6 8.61 -7.18 4.01
CA VAL A 6 7.89 -7.70 5.18
C VAL A 6 7.16 -6.58 5.94
N THR A 7 7.75 -5.39 6.03
CA THR A 7 7.10 -4.24 6.68
C THR A 7 5.85 -3.82 5.92
N ILE A 8 5.95 -3.62 4.61
CA ILE A 8 4.81 -3.16 3.79
C ILE A 8 3.74 -4.24 3.69
N GLU A 9 4.14 -5.50 3.51
CA GLU A 9 3.21 -6.63 3.48
C GLU A 9 2.42 -6.73 4.78
N ARG A 10 3.08 -6.77 5.94
CA ARG A 10 2.40 -6.82 7.23
C ARG A 10 1.48 -5.64 7.44
N PHE A 11 1.89 -4.45 6.98
CA PHE A 11 1.06 -3.26 7.04
C PHE A 11 -0.21 -3.41 6.19
N VAL A 12 -0.09 -3.78 4.91
CA VAL A 12 -1.25 -3.97 4.03
C VAL A 12 -2.17 -5.08 4.53
N LEU A 13 -1.59 -6.16 5.06
CA LEU A 13 -2.36 -7.25 5.67
C LEU A 13 -3.01 -6.85 6.99
N SER A 14 -2.52 -5.84 7.69
CA SER A 14 -3.18 -5.31 8.89
C SER A 14 -4.40 -4.44 8.56
N LEU A 15 -4.40 -3.83 7.36
CA LEU A 15 -5.52 -3.04 6.86
C LEU A 15 -6.63 -3.91 6.24
N LYS A 16 -6.27 -5.09 5.71
CA LYS A 16 -7.21 -6.04 5.11
C LYS A 16 -7.64 -7.07 6.14
N GLU A 17 -8.91 -7.47 6.18
CA GLU A 17 -9.30 -8.58 7.04
C GLU A 17 -8.63 -9.90 6.60
N SER A 18 -8.60 -10.87 7.50
CA SER A 18 -7.94 -12.17 7.33
C SER A 18 -8.26 -12.86 5.99
N GLY A 19 -7.24 -13.40 5.33
CA GLY A 19 -7.37 -14.24 4.13
C GLY A 19 -6.89 -13.61 2.82
N PHE A 20 -6.37 -12.38 2.86
CA PHE A 20 -5.73 -11.75 1.71
C PHE A 20 -4.23 -12.03 1.68
N ALA A 21 -3.69 -12.16 0.47
CA ALA A 21 -2.25 -12.18 0.19
C ALA A 21 -1.96 -11.13 -0.89
N LEU A 22 -0.74 -10.63 -0.91
CA LEU A 22 -0.29 -9.77 -1.99
C LEU A 22 -0.12 -10.58 -3.28
N SER A 23 -0.57 -10.03 -4.40
CA SER A 23 -0.35 -10.59 -5.72
C SER A 23 1.07 -10.32 -6.21
N ALA A 24 1.51 -11.02 -7.26
CA ALA A 24 2.81 -10.74 -7.89
C ALA A 24 2.93 -9.27 -8.36
N THR A 25 1.84 -8.67 -8.84
CA THR A 25 1.78 -7.26 -9.24
C THR A 25 1.95 -6.32 -8.04
N ASP A 26 1.43 -6.70 -6.87
CA ASP A 26 1.60 -5.92 -5.65
C ASP A 26 3.08 -5.93 -5.20
N TYR A 27 3.76 -7.08 -5.27
CA TYR A 27 5.19 -7.15 -4.95
C TYR A 27 6.06 -6.37 -5.96
N ASP A 28 5.75 -6.43 -7.26
CA ASP A 28 6.45 -5.65 -8.28
C ASP A 28 6.33 -4.14 -8.00
N LEU A 29 5.17 -3.67 -7.55
CA LEU A 29 4.97 -2.29 -7.10
C LEU A 29 5.84 -1.92 -5.89
N ILE A 30 5.90 -2.81 -4.89
CA ILE A 30 6.73 -2.61 -3.70
C ILE A 30 8.21 -2.54 -4.09
N GLU A 31 8.66 -3.43 -4.98
CA GLU A 31 10.03 -3.43 -5.50
C GLU A 31 10.36 -2.14 -6.26
N GLN A 32 9.43 -1.63 -7.07
CA GLN A 32 9.62 -0.35 -7.76
C GLN A 32 9.83 0.82 -6.79
N TRP A 33 9.11 0.87 -5.66
CA TRP A 33 9.31 1.91 -4.65
C TRP A 33 10.64 1.74 -3.89
N GLU A 34 11.02 0.50 -3.55
CA GLU A 34 12.33 0.22 -2.94
C GLU A 34 13.47 0.67 -3.86
N ASN A 35 13.40 0.31 -5.15
CA ASN A 35 14.40 0.68 -6.16
C ASN A 35 14.50 2.20 -6.39
N ARG A 36 13.41 2.93 -6.17
CA ARG A 36 13.39 4.40 -6.20
C ARG A 36 13.91 5.04 -4.91
N GLY A 37 14.29 4.25 -3.91
CA GLY A 37 14.76 4.73 -2.60
C GLY A 37 13.64 5.28 -1.71
N VAL A 38 12.39 4.96 -2.00
CA VAL A 38 11.24 5.43 -1.20
C VAL A 38 11.22 4.66 0.12
N SER A 39 11.26 5.37 1.24
CA SER A 39 11.22 4.72 2.56
C SER A 39 9.90 3.97 2.79
N ALA A 40 9.95 2.86 3.53
CA ALA A 40 8.75 2.08 3.86
C ALA A 40 7.70 2.93 4.60
N GLN A 41 8.13 3.92 5.40
CA GLN A 41 7.23 4.83 6.09
C GLN A 41 6.40 5.69 5.13
N VAL A 42 7.02 6.22 4.05
CA VAL A 42 6.34 6.98 3.01
C VAL A 42 5.32 6.10 2.30
N VAL A 43 5.70 4.88 1.92
CA VAL A 43 4.78 3.93 1.29
C VAL A 43 3.61 3.59 2.20
N CYS A 44 3.85 3.27 3.48
CA CYS A 44 2.78 2.97 4.43
C CYS A 44 1.82 4.15 4.62
N ARG A 45 2.31 5.39 4.73
CA ARG A 45 1.45 6.59 4.85
C ARG A 45 0.57 6.80 3.61
N GLY A 46 1.11 6.60 2.41
CA GLY A 46 0.34 6.69 1.18
C GLY A 46 -0.73 5.60 1.09
N ILE A 47 -0.38 4.36 1.44
CA ILE A 47 -1.33 3.23 1.51
C ILE A 47 -2.46 3.52 2.50
N GLU A 48 -2.13 3.98 3.72
CA GLU A 48 -3.10 4.33 4.76
C GLU A 48 -4.08 5.40 4.28
N THR A 49 -3.55 6.47 3.69
CA THR A 49 -4.35 7.57 3.15
C THR A 49 -5.31 7.09 2.08
N GLY A 50 -4.83 6.31 1.12
CA GLY A 50 -5.67 5.76 0.06
C GLY A 50 -6.70 4.76 0.57
N PHE A 51 -6.36 3.99 1.62
CA PHE A 51 -7.29 3.06 2.25
C PHE A 51 -8.45 3.81 2.93
N ILE A 52 -8.15 4.83 3.74
CA ILE A 52 -9.17 5.68 4.40
C ILE A 52 -10.08 6.35 3.36
N GLU A 53 -9.51 6.88 2.28
CA GLU A 53 -10.29 7.51 1.21
C GLU A 53 -11.19 6.50 0.49
N PHE A 54 -10.67 5.29 0.25
CA PHE A 54 -11.45 4.21 -0.35
C PHE A 54 -12.60 3.76 0.55
N GLU A 55 -12.38 3.59 1.86
CA GLU A 55 -13.44 3.25 2.82
C GLU A 55 -14.52 4.32 2.88
N ARG A 56 -14.12 5.60 2.85
CA ARG A 56 -15.04 6.74 2.84
C ARG A 56 -15.94 6.75 1.60
N THR A 57 -15.39 6.40 0.44
CA THR A 57 -16.10 6.42 -0.85
C THR A 57 -16.83 5.10 -1.14
N ASN A 58 -16.43 3.99 -0.53
CA ASN A 58 -16.96 2.64 -0.73
C ASN A 58 -17.34 1.95 0.59
N PRO A 59 -18.29 2.51 1.37
CA PRO A 59 -18.61 2.03 2.72
C PRO A 59 -19.19 0.61 2.76
N ARG A 60 -19.54 0.02 1.60
CA ARG A 60 -20.09 -1.34 1.49
C ARG A 60 -19.07 -2.39 1.04
N GLN A 61 -17.86 -2.00 0.63
CA GLN A 61 -16.84 -2.93 0.10
C GLN A 61 -15.39 -2.53 0.45
N PRO A 62 -15.04 -2.28 1.73
CA PRO A 62 -13.70 -1.81 2.11
C PRO A 62 -12.58 -2.79 1.73
N MET A 63 -12.89 -4.07 1.51
CA MET A 63 -11.91 -5.16 1.41
C MET A 63 -11.28 -5.38 0.02
N ARG A 64 -11.74 -4.68 -1.02
CA ARG A 64 -11.34 -4.98 -2.42
C ARG A 64 -10.27 -4.05 -3.00
N VAL A 65 -9.68 -3.20 -2.19
CA VAL A 65 -8.69 -2.23 -2.68
C VAL A 65 -7.34 -2.92 -2.98
N SER A 66 -6.86 -2.75 -4.22
CA SER A 66 -5.56 -3.27 -4.67
C SER A 66 -4.45 -2.23 -4.45
N LEU A 67 -3.18 -2.66 -4.33
CA LEU A 67 -2.09 -1.67 -4.25
C LEU A 67 -1.94 -0.86 -5.54
N SER A 68 -2.36 -1.40 -6.68
CA SER A 68 -2.40 -0.64 -7.93
C SER A 68 -3.32 0.59 -7.84
N TYR A 69 -4.47 0.48 -7.14
CA TYR A 69 -5.32 1.63 -6.86
C TYR A 69 -4.64 2.59 -5.86
N LEU A 70 -4.06 2.04 -4.79
CA LEU A 70 -3.40 2.83 -3.74
C LEU A 70 -2.13 3.53 -4.22
N LYS A 71 -1.57 3.12 -5.37
CA LYS A 71 -0.36 3.70 -5.96
C LYS A 71 -0.42 5.22 -6.03
N VAL A 72 -1.55 5.79 -6.48
CA VAL A 72 -1.68 7.25 -6.64
C VAL A 72 -1.42 7.99 -5.32
N PHE A 73 -1.89 7.46 -4.19
CA PHE A 73 -1.71 8.06 -2.88
C PHE A 73 -0.27 7.93 -2.38
N VAL A 74 0.41 6.83 -2.74
CA VAL A 74 1.85 6.67 -2.46
C VAL A 74 2.68 7.64 -3.27
N GLU A 75 2.37 7.84 -4.56
CA GLU A 75 3.05 8.84 -5.39
C GLU A 75 2.81 10.27 -4.87
N GLU A 76 1.59 10.61 -4.46
CA GLU A 76 1.32 11.90 -3.82
C GLU A 76 2.10 12.08 -2.51
N GLU A 77 2.23 11.04 -1.69
CA GLU A 77 2.99 11.09 -0.44
C GLU A 77 4.50 11.21 -0.70
N ILE A 78 5.01 10.64 -1.80
CA ILE A 78 6.38 10.85 -2.28
C ILE A 78 6.60 12.30 -2.68
N GLU A 79 5.65 12.93 -3.38
CA GLU A 79 5.75 14.33 -3.82
C GLU A 79 5.63 15.34 -2.67
N ARG A 80 4.95 14.97 -1.58
CA ARG A 80 4.82 15.78 -0.36
C ARG A 80 6.07 15.73 0.54
N GLY A 81 7.01 14.81 0.27
CA GLY A 81 8.19 14.49 1.08
C GLY A 81 9.51 14.98 0.50
#